data_AF-A0A9X0C083-F1
#
_entry.id   AF-A0A9X0C083-F1
#
_cell.length_a   1.000
_cell.length_b   1.000
_cell.length_c   1.000
_cell.angle_alpha   90.00
_cell.angle_beta   90.00
_cell.angle_gamma   90.00
#
_symmetry.space_group_name_H-M   'P 1'
#
loop_
_entity.id
_entity.type
_entity.pdbx_description
1 polymer ?
#
loop_
_entity_poly.entity_id
_entity_poly.type
_entity_poly.pdbx_seq_one_letter_code
_entity_poly.pdbx_strand_id
1 'polypeptide(L)'
;MMAIRLIFQRHLGLLLLLLLPGGWAQMCSFWETACIDPLAQTAVPLDFSPLFPDPVTFYYGFDELSTGKGRGPMTKAGFWLRYRNEGINMAVVTSNRTSEVALRIGNLTGTPSGNTNGCDGVWGRSCSGDVKSALRHAIFNLISSGEVYSKPLEAALNHMMHDHPRMPNCGAPIFDVASIPVSTFVKERYPASQPPQVKPAGSWWHPWKVWYIDGMTSDQQASQIAVGIIARSPAYGSPPPASPDDIQIELVCLQAPQGSPVTFSKGP
;
A
#
# COMPACT_ATOMS: atom_id res chain seq x y z
N MET A 1 43.98 51.37 -0.51
CA MET A 1 42.83 50.69 0.14
C MET A 1 41.73 50.20 -0.82
N MET A 2 41.97 50.13 -2.14
CA MET A 2 40.90 49.77 -3.11
C MET A 2 41.01 48.34 -3.68
N ALA A 3 42.17 47.69 -3.58
CA ALA A 3 42.39 46.36 -4.14
C ALA A 3 41.89 45.20 -3.25
N ILE A 4 41.77 45.40 -1.93
CA ILE A 4 41.40 44.34 -0.98
C ILE A 4 39.88 44.09 -0.93
N ARG A 5 39.06 45.12 -1.20
CA ARG A 5 37.59 44.98 -1.21
C ARG A 5 37.05 44.15 -2.38
N LEU A 6 37.74 44.15 -3.52
CA LEU A 6 37.32 43.43 -4.73
C LEU A 6 37.56 41.90 -4.65
N ILE A 7 38.52 41.46 -3.84
CA ILE A 7 38.83 40.03 -3.66
C ILE A 7 37.82 39.38 -2.70
N PHE A 8 37.48 40.06 -1.60
CA PHE A 8 36.52 39.56 -0.61
C PHE A 8 35.10 39.44 -1.19
N GLN A 9 34.71 40.34 -2.10
CA GLN A 9 33.39 40.33 -2.74
C GLN A 9 33.26 39.24 -3.82
N ARG A 10 34.37 38.79 -4.42
CA ARG A 10 34.39 37.67 -5.38
C ARG A 10 34.33 36.30 -4.71
N HIS A 11 34.87 36.15 -3.50
CA HIS A 11 34.85 34.87 -2.78
C HIS A 11 33.54 34.61 -2.04
N LEU A 12 32.80 35.65 -1.64
CA LEU A 12 31.49 35.51 -1.02
C LEU A 12 30.43 34.98 -2.00
N GLY A 13 30.51 35.38 -3.28
CA GLY A 13 29.61 34.90 -4.34
C GLY A 13 29.81 33.43 -4.71
N LEU A 14 31.06 32.92 -4.65
CA LEU A 14 31.34 31.50 -4.90
C LEU A 14 30.92 30.60 -3.72
N LEU A 15 30.98 31.10 -2.48
CA LEU A 15 30.55 30.34 -1.31
C LEU A 15 29.02 30.18 -1.23
N LEU A 16 28.25 31.15 -1.74
CA LEU A 16 26.78 31.08 -1.75
C LEU A 16 26.22 30.05 -2.76
N LEU A 17 26.95 29.77 -3.85
CA LEU A 17 26.56 28.77 -4.86
C LEU A 17 26.74 27.31 -4.38
N LEU A 18 27.58 27.08 -3.36
CA LEU A 18 27.77 25.76 -2.73
C LEU A 18 26.73 25.47 -1.62
N LEU A 19 25.91 26.45 -1.26
CA LEU A 19 24.87 26.33 -0.22
C LEU A 19 23.46 26.23 -0.79
N LEU A 20 23.30 26.19 -2.12
CA LEU A 20 22.07 25.73 -2.73
C LEU A 20 22.14 24.21 -2.75
N PRO A 21 21.45 23.47 -1.86
CA PRO A 21 21.09 22.12 -2.21
C PRO A 21 20.26 22.26 -3.48
N GLY A 22 20.88 21.99 -4.63
CA GLY A 22 20.17 21.63 -5.84
C GLY A 22 19.44 20.34 -5.53
N GLY A 23 18.31 20.46 -4.82
CA GLY A 23 17.30 19.44 -4.81
C GLY A 23 16.83 19.38 -6.24
N TRP A 24 17.37 18.43 -7.00
CA TRP A 24 16.72 17.99 -8.21
C TRP A 24 15.31 17.64 -7.78
N ALA A 25 14.32 18.47 -8.14
CA ALA A 25 12.95 18.04 -8.08
C ALA A 25 12.90 16.83 -9.01
N GLN A 26 12.99 15.63 -8.42
CA GLN A 26 12.96 14.39 -9.18
C GLN A 26 11.54 14.27 -9.70
N MET A 27 11.33 14.78 -10.91
CA MET A 27 10.06 14.69 -11.61
C MET A 27 9.84 13.22 -11.93
N CYS A 28 8.85 12.62 -11.30
CA CYS A 28 8.43 11.27 -11.64
C CYS A 28 7.63 11.33 -12.94
N SER A 29 8.09 10.64 -13.98
CA SER A 29 7.28 10.53 -15.19
C SER A 29 6.04 9.67 -14.91
N PHE A 30 4.90 10.02 -15.51
CA PHE A 30 3.69 9.21 -15.41
C PHE A 30 3.96 7.74 -15.77
N TRP A 31 4.80 7.48 -16.78
CA TRP A 31 5.10 6.12 -17.25
C TRP A 31 6.16 5.36 -16.43
N GLU A 32 6.84 6.02 -15.49
CA GLU A 32 7.85 5.38 -14.64
C GLU A 32 7.22 4.58 -13.51
N THR A 33 7.48 3.29 -13.43
CA THR A 33 6.88 2.43 -12.37
C THR A 33 7.59 2.54 -11.01
N ALA A 34 8.75 3.20 -10.97
CA ALA A 34 9.57 3.33 -9.77
C ALA A 34 9.11 4.45 -8.82
N CYS A 35 8.13 5.28 -9.23
CA CYS A 35 7.66 6.43 -8.46
C CYS A 35 6.21 6.77 -8.85
N ILE A 36 5.61 7.69 -8.12
CA ILE A 36 4.37 8.37 -8.47
C ILE A 36 4.51 9.86 -8.17
N ASP A 37 3.95 10.75 -9.00
CA ASP A 37 3.81 12.18 -8.72
C ASP A 37 2.36 12.44 -8.28
N PRO A 38 2.02 12.24 -6.99
CA PRO A 38 0.63 12.08 -6.60
C PRO A 38 -0.13 13.42 -6.68
N LEU A 39 -1.17 13.47 -7.51
CA LEU A 39 -2.18 14.54 -7.48
C LEU A 39 -2.95 14.53 -6.16
N ALA A 40 -3.18 13.32 -5.63
CA ALA A 40 -3.71 13.12 -4.29
C ALA A 40 -3.00 11.94 -3.60
N GLN A 41 -2.78 12.07 -2.30
CA GLN A 41 -2.21 11.04 -1.44
C GLN A 41 -2.94 11.04 -0.11
N THR A 42 -3.16 9.84 0.44
CA THR A 42 -3.77 9.64 1.76
C THR A 42 -3.05 8.53 2.50
N ALA A 43 -3.19 8.52 3.82
CA ALA A 43 -2.48 7.62 4.71
C ALA A 43 -3.33 7.27 5.93
N VAL A 44 -3.24 6.04 6.38
CA VAL A 44 -3.94 5.55 7.58
C VAL A 44 -2.95 4.75 8.44
N PRO A 45 -2.76 5.12 9.72
CA PRO A 45 -2.05 4.27 10.66
C PRO A 45 -2.91 3.05 11.00
N LEU A 46 -2.30 1.88 11.07
CA LEU A 46 -2.91 0.64 11.53
C LEU A 46 -2.01 -0.05 12.54
N ASP A 47 -2.62 -0.85 13.40
CA ASP A 47 -1.89 -1.77 14.27
C ASP A 47 -1.62 -3.08 13.52
N PHE A 48 -0.35 -3.52 13.52
CA PHE A 48 0.06 -4.83 13.01
C PHE A 48 0.92 -5.58 14.04
N SER A 49 0.52 -5.45 15.29
CA SER A 49 1.03 -6.19 16.44
C SER A 49 0.76 -7.70 16.31
N PRO A 50 1.63 -8.56 16.88
CA PRO A 50 2.83 -8.21 17.63
C PRO A 50 4.08 -8.09 16.76
N LEU A 51 3.97 -8.28 15.44
CA LEU A 51 5.14 -8.26 14.54
C LEU A 51 5.75 -6.86 14.46
N PHE A 52 4.92 -5.82 14.36
CA PHE A 52 5.33 -4.42 14.49
C PHE A 52 4.77 -3.86 15.81
N PRO A 53 5.63 -3.53 16.80
CA PRO A 53 5.19 -2.92 18.06
C PRO A 53 4.71 -1.47 17.89
N ASP A 54 5.24 -0.77 16.88
CA ASP A 54 4.80 0.58 16.52
C ASP A 54 3.78 0.50 15.36
N PRO A 55 2.79 1.42 15.29
CA PRO A 55 1.83 1.46 14.19
C PRO A 55 2.50 1.51 12.81
N VAL A 56 1.96 0.72 11.88
CA VAL A 56 2.35 0.74 10.47
C VAL A 56 1.43 1.72 9.75
N THR A 57 1.98 2.62 8.94
CA THR A 57 1.18 3.55 8.15
C THR A 57 1.02 3.02 6.72
N PHE A 58 -0.22 2.76 6.31
CA PHE A 58 -0.56 2.43 4.93
C PHE A 58 -0.73 3.72 4.12
N TYR A 59 -0.05 3.82 2.99
CA TYR A 59 -0.17 4.94 2.06
C TYR A 59 -0.73 4.49 0.72
N TYR A 60 -1.54 5.37 0.14
CA TYR A 60 -2.06 5.24 -1.20
C TYR A 60 -2.05 6.60 -1.88
N GLY A 61 -1.69 6.63 -3.16
CA GLY A 61 -1.76 7.83 -3.97
C GLY A 61 -2.01 7.51 -5.43
N PHE A 62 -2.41 8.54 -6.18
CA PHE A 62 -2.60 8.43 -7.62
C PHE A 62 -2.23 9.71 -8.35
N ASP A 63 -1.92 9.55 -9.64
CA ASP A 63 -1.61 10.57 -10.63
C ASP A 63 -2.49 10.32 -11.88
N GLU A 64 -2.67 11.32 -12.73
CA GLU A 64 -3.50 11.24 -13.94
C GLU A 64 -2.75 11.72 -15.19
N LEU A 65 -2.96 11.02 -16.29
CA LEU A 65 -2.65 11.49 -17.64
C LEU A 65 -3.95 11.60 -18.45
N SER A 66 -4.30 12.81 -18.88
CA SER A 66 -5.56 13.11 -19.59
C SER A 66 -5.73 12.35 -20.92
N THR A 67 -4.62 11.94 -21.55
CA THR A 67 -4.57 11.22 -22.82
C THR A 67 -3.65 10.00 -22.74
N GLY A 68 -3.94 9.10 -21.81
CA GLY A 68 -3.28 7.80 -21.67
C GLY A 68 -3.43 6.95 -22.94
N LYS A 69 -2.30 6.44 -23.46
CA LYS A 69 -2.21 5.62 -24.69
C LYS A 69 -2.98 6.19 -25.90
N GLY A 70 -3.28 7.49 -25.92
CA GLY A 70 -4.11 8.14 -26.95
C GLY A 70 -5.59 7.74 -26.95
N ARG A 71 -6.12 7.15 -25.87
CA ARG A 71 -7.50 6.58 -25.82
C ARG A 71 -8.41 7.20 -24.76
N GLY A 72 -7.95 8.19 -24.01
CA GLY A 72 -8.72 8.84 -22.94
C GLY A 72 -7.88 9.03 -21.67
N PRO A 73 -8.49 9.44 -20.56
CA PRO A 73 -7.78 9.61 -19.30
C PRO A 73 -7.26 8.27 -18.78
N MET A 74 -6.14 8.30 -18.07
CA MET A 74 -5.56 7.16 -17.40
C MET A 74 -5.05 7.59 -16.04
N THR A 75 -5.33 6.78 -15.04
CA THR A 75 -4.82 6.98 -13.68
C THR A 75 -3.65 6.03 -13.44
N LYS A 76 -2.58 6.54 -12.84
CA LYS A 76 -1.50 5.74 -12.25
C LYS A 76 -1.74 5.70 -10.74
N ALA A 77 -1.83 4.51 -10.17
CA ALA A 77 -2.07 4.32 -8.74
C ALA A 77 -0.86 3.62 -8.10
N GLY A 78 -0.60 3.90 -6.82
CA GLY A 78 0.46 3.25 -6.08
C GLY A 78 0.18 3.17 -4.58
N PHE A 79 0.79 2.18 -3.93
CA PHE A 79 0.72 2.03 -2.47
C PHE A 79 2.05 1.59 -1.88
N TRP A 80 2.23 1.86 -0.59
CA TRP A 80 3.36 1.43 0.20
C TRP A 80 3.02 1.43 1.69
N LEU A 81 3.83 0.75 2.49
CA LEU A 81 3.79 0.89 3.94
C LEU A 81 4.99 1.70 4.42
N ARG A 82 4.79 2.43 5.52
CA ARG A 82 5.85 3.06 6.28
C ARG A 82 5.82 2.54 7.71
N TYR A 83 6.98 2.15 8.20
CA TYR A 83 7.21 1.72 9.58
C TYR A 83 8.65 2.08 9.96
N ARG A 84 8.97 1.98 11.25
CA ARG A 84 10.36 2.07 11.70
C ARG A 84 11.08 0.81 11.25
N ASN A 85 12.19 0.95 10.51
CA ASN A 85 12.92 -0.19 9.94
C ASN A 85 13.49 -1.14 11.00
N GLU A 86 13.71 -0.66 12.23
CA GLU A 86 14.17 -1.45 13.39
C GLU A 86 13.01 -2.02 14.22
N GLY A 87 11.76 -1.73 13.82
CA GLY A 87 10.56 -1.96 14.62
C GLY A 87 9.91 -3.32 14.44
N ILE A 88 10.68 -4.38 14.17
CA ILE A 88 10.12 -5.75 14.13
C ILE A 88 10.45 -6.48 15.42
N ASN A 89 9.42 -7.04 16.04
CA ASN A 89 9.57 -7.85 17.23
C ASN A 89 10.02 -9.27 16.85
N MET A 90 11.33 -9.49 16.94
CA MET A 90 11.92 -10.80 16.66
C MET A 90 11.44 -11.91 17.60
N ALA A 91 10.96 -11.58 18.81
CA ALA A 91 10.49 -12.58 19.77
C ALA A 91 9.21 -13.29 19.33
N VAL A 92 8.42 -12.70 18.42
CA VAL A 92 7.18 -13.32 17.91
C VAL A 92 7.37 -14.11 16.62
N VAL A 93 8.62 -14.20 16.13
CA VAL A 93 8.99 -14.98 14.95
C VAL A 93 9.25 -16.42 15.40
N THR A 94 8.17 -17.19 15.54
CA THR A 94 8.19 -18.57 16.05
C THR A 94 7.92 -19.63 14.98
N SER A 95 7.63 -19.21 13.75
CA SER A 95 7.40 -20.09 12.61
C SER A 95 7.68 -19.34 11.30
N ASN A 96 7.79 -20.09 10.20
CA ASN A 96 7.88 -19.49 8.87
C ASN A 96 6.54 -18.86 8.50
N ARG A 97 6.54 -17.56 8.24
CA ARG A 97 5.35 -16.78 7.86
C ARG A 97 5.70 -15.77 6.77
N THR A 98 4.72 -15.44 5.96
CA THR A 98 4.79 -14.42 4.93
C THR A 98 3.79 -13.32 5.27
N SER A 99 4.25 -12.08 5.34
CA SER A 99 3.39 -10.91 5.47
C SER A 99 3.26 -10.18 4.14
N GLU A 100 2.04 -9.86 3.76
CA GLU A 100 1.66 -9.31 2.46
C GLU A 100 0.67 -8.17 2.60
N VAL A 101 0.73 -7.23 1.69
CA VAL A 101 -0.23 -6.14 1.56
C VAL A 101 -0.78 -6.11 0.15
N ALA A 102 -2.09 -5.99 0.04
CA ALA A 102 -2.82 -5.90 -1.20
C ALA A 102 -3.66 -4.62 -1.20
N LEU A 103 -3.96 -4.09 -2.38
CA LEU A 103 -4.85 -2.93 -2.50
C LEU A 103 -5.94 -3.18 -3.52
N ARG A 104 -7.19 -3.13 -3.06
CA ARG A 104 -8.38 -3.21 -3.90
C ARG A 104 -8.98 -1.80 -4.04
N ILE A 105 -9.24 -1.39 -5.26
CA ILE A 105 -9.92 -0.13 -5.58
C ILE A 105 -11.18 -0.48 -6.36
N GLY A 106 -12.29 0.13 -6.01
CA GLY A 106 -13.53 -0.06 -6.76
C GLY A 106 -14.71 0.66 -6.13
N ASN A 107 -15.85 0.55 -6.81
CA ASN A 107 -17.06 1.31 -6.58
C ASN A 107 -17.78 0.91 -5.27
N LEU A 108 -17.15 1.24 -4.14
CA LEU A 108 -17.78 1.19 -2.84
C LEU A 108 -18.29 2.59 -2.49
N THR A 109 -19.44 2.61 -1.86
CA THR A 109 -20.04 3.81 -1.31
C THR A 109 -19.82 3.85 0.20
N GLY A 110 -20.04 5.00 0.83
CA GLY A 110 -19.85 5.18 2.27
C GLY A 110 -18.66 6.08 2.60
N THR A 111 -18.36 6.21 3.89
CA THR A 111 -17.32 7.11 4.38
C THR A 111 -16.42 6.37 5.36
N PRO A 112 -15.10 6.31 5.11
CA PRO A 112 -14.17 5.62 6.00
C PRO A 112 -14.34 6.02 7.48
N SER A 113 -14.79 5.07 8.30
CA SER A 113 -14.98 5.25 9.75
C SER A 113 -15.14 3.92 10.49
N GLY A 114 -15.18 3.97 11.83
CA GLY A 114 -15.35 2.80 12.70
C GLY A 114 -14.05 2.10 13.09
N ASN A 115 -14.17 0.90 13.66
CA ASN A 115 -13.10 0.23 14.40
C ASN A 115 -12.25 -0.73 13.55
N THR A 116 -12.68 -1.01 12.32
CA THR A 116 -11.90 -1.80 11.35
C THR A 116 -11.13 -0.90 10.40
N ASN A 117 -10.29 -0.01 10.95
CA ASN A 117 -9.49 1.02 10.24
C ASN A 117 -10.24 1.68 9.08
N GLY A 118 -11.46 2.16 9.35
CA GLY A 118 -12.29 2.87 8.38
C GLY A 118 -13.28 2.00 7.60
N CYS A 119 -13.15 0.67 7.58
CA CYS A 119 -13.99 -0.17 6.72
C CYS A 119 -15.44 -0.31 7.22
N ASP A 120 -15.70 -0.15 8.51
CA ASP A 120 -17.07 -0.30 9.04
C ASP A 120 -18.01 0.78 8.51
N GLY A 121 -17.50 1.98 8.25
CA GLY A 121 -18.28 3.08 7.64
C GLY A 121 -18.53 2.95 6.14
N VAL A 122 -17.86 2.00 5.47
CA VAL A 122 -17.98 1.76 4.03
C VAL A 122 -19.07 0.72 3.76
N TRP A 123 -19.02 -0.43 4.43
CA TRP A 123 -19.94 -1.54 4.18
C TRP A 123 -20.63 -2.09 5.44
N GLY A 124 -20.39 -1.49 6.61
CA GLY A 124 -20.94 -1.95 7.89
C GLY A 124 -20.05 -2.96 8.63
N ARG A 125 -20.08 -2.90 9.97
CA ARG A 125 -19.24 -3.74 10.85
C ARG A 125 -19.38 -5.25 10.57
N SER A 126 -20.59 -5.72 10.27
CA SER A 126 -20.83 -7.14 9.97
C SER A 126 -20.17 -7.56 8.65
N CYS A 127 -20.25 -6.73 7.60
CA CYS A 127 -19.55 -7.01 6.34
C CYS A 127 -18.02 -6.97 6.52
N SER A 128 -17.48 -6.03 7.31
CA SER A 128 -16.04 -6.03 7.66
C SER A 128 -15.62 -7.37 8.28
N GLY A 129 -16.45 -7.92 9.17
CA GLY A 129 -16.25 -9.21 9.79
C GLY A 129 -16.28 -10.36 8.77
N ASP A 130 -17.27 -10.39 7.89
CA ASP A 130 -17.40 -11.39 6.83
C ASP A 130 -16.20 -11.36 5.87
N VAL A 131 -15.73 -10.17 5.47
CA VAL A 131 -14.56 -10.02 4.60
C VAL A 131 -13.30 -10.58 5.28
N LYS A 132 -13.03 -10.21 6.54
CA LYS A 132 -11.90 -10.76 7.30
C LYS A 132 -12.01 -12.29 7.42
N SER A 133 -13.20 -12.79 7.74
CA SER A 133 -13.46 -14.23 7.88
C SER A 133 -13.23 -14.97 6.56
N ALA A 134 -13.77 -14.47 5.45
CA ALA A 134 -13.63 -15.08 4.14
C ALA A 134 -12.15 -15.15 3.70
N LEU A 135 -11.37 -14.08 3.92
CA LEU A 135 -9.94 -14.04 3.63
C LEU A 135 -9.16 -15.07 4.47
N ARG A 136 -9.45 -15.17 5.78
CA ARG A 136 -8.84 -16.17 6.66
C ARG A 136 -9.13 -17.58 6.18
N HIS A 137 -10.38 -17.89 5.86
CA HIS A 137 -10.77 -19.21 5.38
C HIS A 137 -10.15 -19.54 4.02
N ALA A 138 -10.10 -18.58 3.09
CA ALA A 138 -9.47 -18.79 1.79
C ALA A 138 -7.98 -19.11 1.92
N ILE A 139 -7.24 -18.35 2.75
CA ILE A 139 -5.83 -18.61 3.01
C ILE A 139 -5.64 -19.92 3.78
N PHE A 140 -6.49 -20.22 4.76
CA PHE A 140 -6.45 -21.47 5.51
C PHE A 140 -6.60 -22.67 4.57
N ASN A 141 -7.64 -22.67 3.73
CA ASN A 141 -7.90 -23.73 2.77
C ASN A 141 -6.76 -23.90 1.77
N LEU A 142 -6.19 -22.79 1.27
CA LEU A 142 -5.01 -22.81 0.40
C LEU A 142 -3.80 -23.47 1.08
N ILE A 143 -3.55 -23.16 2.35
CA ILE A 143 -2.42 -23.74 3.09
C ILE A 143 -2.67 -25.22 3.35
N SER A 144 -3.89 -25.57 3.75
CA SER A 144 -4.28 -26.94 4.10
C SER A 144 -4.43 -27.87 2.89
N SER A 145 -4.64 -27.34 1.68
CA SER A 145 -4.71 -28.15 0.45
C SER A 145 -3.35 -28.73 0.04
N GLY A 146 -2.25 -28.14 0.53
CA GLY A 146 -0.90 -28.51 0.13
C GLY A 146 -0.51 -28.00 -1.26
N GLU A 147 -1.33 -27.15 -1.88
CA GLU A 147 -0.99 -26.50 -3.15
C GLU A 147 0.28 -25.65 -3.02
N VAL A 148 1.05 -25.57 -4.09
CA VAL A 148 2.28 -24.78 -4.12
C VAL A 148 1.94 -23.32 -4.30
N TYR A 149 2.35 -22.48 -3.36
CA TYR A 149 2.19 -21.03 -3.42
C TYR A 149 3.47 -20.31 -2.97
N SER A 150 3.63 -19.06 -3.41
CA SER A 150 4.70 -18.17 -2.93
C SER A 150 4.16 -16.98 -2.11
N LYS A 151 2.89 -16.64 -2.34
CA LYS A 151 2.18 -15.48 -1.81
C LYS A 151 0.77 -15.90 -1.38
N PRO A 152 0.59 -16.38 -0.13
CA PRO A 152 -0.69 -16.89 0.34
C PRO A 152 -1.88 -15.94 0.09
N LEU A 153 -1.70 -14.64 0.38
CA LEU A 153 -2.76 -13.63 0.19
C LEU A 153 -3.08 -13.43 -1.29
N GLU A 154 -2.06 -13.32 -2.16
CA GLU A 154 -2.26 -13.16 -3.60
C GLU A 154 -3.00 -14.36 -4.21
N ALA A 155 -2.60 -15.58 -3.84
CA ALA A 155 -3.25 -16.79 -4.29
C ALA A 155 -4.71 -16.88 -3.80
N ALA A 156 -4.96 -16.58 -2.53
CA ALA A 156 -6.31 -16.55 -1.99
C ALA A 156 -7.19 -15.48 -2.66
N LEU A 157 -6.68 -14.28 -2.88
CA LEU A 157 -7.40 -13.21 -3.58
C LEU A 157 -7.71 -13.59 -5.02
N ASN A 158 -6.75 -14.16 -5.76
CA ASN A 158 -6.97 -14.63 -7.12
C ASN A 158 -8.09 -15.68 -7.19
N HIS A 159 -8.12 -16.60 -6.21
CA HIS A 159 -9.21 -17.57 -6.11
C HIS A 159 -10.54 -16.88 -5.82
N MET A 160 -10.60 -15.99 -4.83
CA MET A 160 -11.82 -15.27 -4.42
C MET A 160 -12.36 -14.32 -5.49
N MET A 161 -11.52 -13.81 -6.39
CA MET A 161 -11.91 -13.02 -7.56
C MET A 161 -12.53 -13.87 -8.68
N HIS A 162 -12.25 -15.18 -8.69
CA HIS A 162 -12.82 -16.11 -9.66
C HIS A 162 -14.05 -16.83 -9.10
N ASP A 163 -13.95 -17.32 -7.88
CA ASP A 163 -15.02 -17.97 -7.12
C ASP A 163 -15.42 -17.07 -5.94
N HIS A 164 -16.45 -16.25 -6.16
CA HIS A 164 -16.87 -15.24 -5.20
C HIS A 164 -17.42 -15.88 -3.91
N PRO A 165 -16.78 -15.65 -2.75
CA PRO A 165 -17.26 -16.20 -1.50
C PRO A 165 -18.59 -15.57 -1.11
N ARG A 166 -19.48 -16.39 -0.53
CA ARG A 166 -20.73 -15.88 0.04
C ARG A 166 -20.43 -15.11 1.33
N MET A 167 -20.73 -13.81 1.31
CA MET A 167 -20.62 -12.92 2.47
C MET A 167 -22.02 -12.31 2.73
N PRO A 168 -22.86 -12.96 3.55
CA PRO A 168 -24.27 -12.61 3.68
C PRO A 168 -24.52 -11.20 4.22
N ASN A 169 -23.56 -10.63 4.97
CA ASN A 169 -23.68 -9.28 5.49
C ASN A 169 -23.19 -8.21 4.50
N CYS A 170 -22.69 -8.61 3.32
CA CYS A 170 -22.19 -7.70 2.29
C CYS A 170 -23.20 -7.56 1.14
N GLY A 171 -23.52 -6.33 0.74
CA GLY A 171 -24.53 -6.06 -0.28
C GLY A 171 -24.13 -6.43 -1.72
N ALA A 172 -22.86 -6.29 -2.07
CA ALA A 172 -22.32 -6.59 -3.40
C ALA A 172 -21.04 -7.46 -3.30
N PRO A 173 -20.67 -8.20 -4.36
CA PRO A 173 -19.40 -8.93 -4.40
C PRO A 173 -18.20 -7.99 -4.21
N ILE A 174 -17.53 -8.10 -3.05
CA ILE A 174 -16.44 -7.18 -2.66
C ILE A 174 -15.21 -7.30 -3.58
N PHE A 175 -14.96 -8.51 -4.08
CA PHE A 175 -13.80 -8.89 -4.88
C PHE A 175 -14.05 -8.87 -6.39
N ASP A 176 -15.21 -8.40 -6.84
CA ASP A 176 -15.50 -8.18 -8.26
C ASP A 176 -14.83 -6.88 -8.74
N VAL A 177 -13.52 -6.98 -9.00
CA VAL A 177 -12.65 -5.90 -9.49
C VAL A 177 -11.67 -6.45 -10.51
N ALA A 178 -11.13 -5.59 -11.38
CA ALA A 178 -10.23 -6.05 -12.45
C ALA A 178 -8.90 -6.62 -11.94
N SER A 179 -8.35 -6.08 -10.84
CA SER A 179 -7.10 -6.55 -10.25
C SER A 179 -6.97 -6.09 -8.80
N ILE A 180 -6.20 -6.86 -8.02
CA ILE A 180 -5.82 -6.52 -6.65
C ILE A 180 -4.29 -6.71 -6.54
N PRO A 181 -3.47 -5.68 -6.82
CA PRO A 181 -2.01 -5.79 -6.72
C PRO A 181 -1.55 -6.14 -5.30
N VAL A 182 -0.64 -7.11 -5.18
CA VAL A 182 -0.09 -7.61 -3.90
C VAL A 182 1.42 -7.42 -3.83
N SER A 183 1.92 -7.04 -2.65
CA SER A 183 3.34 -7.00 -2.31
C SER A 183 3.62 -7.72 -1.00
N THR A 184 4.55 -8.67 -1.03
CA THR A 184 5.17 -9.20 0.20
C THR A 184 6.05 -8.13 0.85
N PHE A 185 6.05 -8.07 2.18
CA PHE A 185 6.88 -7.12 2.93
C PHE A 185 7.63 -7.72 4.11
N VAL A 186 7.22 -8.86 4.66
CA VAL A 186 8.02 -9.62 5.62
C VAL A 186 8.03 -11.09 5.22
N LYS A 187 9.22 -11.73 5.28
CA LYS A 187 9.37 -13.18 5.22
C LYS A 187 10.12 -13.65 6.47
N GLU A 188 9.36 -14.27 7.37
CA GLU A 188 9.84 -14.85 8.62
C GLU A 188 10.44 -16.23 8.37
N ARG A 189 11.54 -16.53 9.09
CA ARG A 189 12.22 -17.84 9.03
C ARG A 189 12.45 -18.35 10.46
N TYR A 190 12.11 -19.60 10.73
CA TYR A 190 12.26 -20.26 12.03
C TYR A 190 12.43 -21.78 11.90
N PRO A 191 13.31 -22.43 12.69
CA PRO A 191 14.35 -21.80 13.51
C PRO A 191 15.40 -21.12 12.61
N ALA A 192 15.74 -19.87 12.90
CA ALA A 192 16.50 -19.05 11.97
C ALA A 192 18.02 -19.29 12.07
N SER A 193 18.63 -19.69 10.95
CA SER A 193 20.05 -19.41 10.67
C SER A 193 20.27 -18.01 10.07
N GLN A 194 19.19 -17.31 9.68
CA GLN A 194 19.20 -15.99 9.05
C GLN A 194 18.05 -15.12 9.57
N PRO A 195 18.24 -13.79 9.68
CA PRO A 195 17.17 -12.88 10.09
C PRO A 195 16.01 -12.85 9.07
N PRO A 196 14.79 -12.47 9.50
CA PRO A 196 13.67 -12.24 8.61
C PRO A 196 14.02 -11.23 7.53
N GLN A 197 13.47 -11.44 6.33
CA GLN A 197 13.61 -10.48 5.24
C GLN A 197 12.49 -9.46 5.35
N VAL A 198 12.86 -8.19 5.48
CA VAL A 198 11.93 -7.08 5.68
C VAL A 198 12.12 -6.12 4.52
N LYS A 199 11.03 -5.82 3.82
CA LYS A 199 11.06 -4.85 2.72
C LYS A 199 11.34 -3.46 3.31
N PRO A 200 12.17 -2.62 2.69
CA PRO A 200 12.34 -1.25 3.15
C PRO A 200 11.01 -0.48 3.13
N ALA A 201 10.80 0.40 4.10
CA ALA A 201 9.66 1.33 4.10
C ALA A 201 9.61 2.10 2.77
N GLY A 202 8.42 2.21 2.19
CA GLY A 202 8.24 2.87 0.90
C GLY A 202 7.96 4.37 1.01
N SER A 203 7.87 5.01 -0.14
CA SER A 203 7.55 6.43 -0.32
C SER A 203 6.90 6.65 -1.69
N TRP A 204 6.45 7.87 -2.01
CA TRP A 204 5.96 8.17 -3.36
C TRP A 204 7.07 8.08 -4.42
N TRP A 205 8.34 8.27 -4.06
CA TRP A 205 9.49 8.06 -4.98
C TRP A 205 10.00 6.61 -5.01
N HIS A 206 9.53 5.73 -4.12
CA HIS A 206 9.77 4.27 -4.13
C HIS A 206 8.52 3.53 -3.62
N PRO A 207 7.39 3.59 -4.32
CA PRO A 207 6.18 2.87 -3.96
C PRO A 207 6.45 1.37 -4.08
N TRP A 208 5.74 0.57 -3.31
CA TRP A 208 5.93 -0.87 -3.33
C TRP A 208 5.30 -1.53 -4.54
N LYS A 209 4.21 -0.95 -5.03
CA LYS A 209 3.51 -1.31 -6.26
C LYS A 209 2.94 -0.06 -6.92
N VAL A 210 2.99 -0.06 -8.24
CA VAL A 210 2.34 0.90 -9.13
C VAL A 210 1.62 0.14 -10.23
N TRP A 211 0.45 0.61 -10.63
CA TRP A 211 -0.29 0.09 -11.78
C TRP A 211 -1.11 1.19 -12.43
N TYR A 212 -1.66 0.90 -13.61
CA TYR A 212 -2.38 1.85 -14.44
C TYR A 212 -3.84 1.41 -14.59
N ILE A 213 -4.74 2.38 -14.58
CA ILE A 213 -6.19 2.21 -14.72
C ILE A 213 -6.62 3.01 -15.95
N ASP A 214 -6.95 2.32 -17.03
CA ASP A 214 -7.42 2.91 -18.28
C ASP A 214 -8.83 3.52 -18.09
N GLY A 215 -9.09 4.69 -18.69
CA GLY A 215 -10.42 5.32 -18.69
C GLY A 215 -10.85 5.95 -17.36
N MET A 216 -9.90 6.20 -16.45
CA MET A 216 -10.15 6.74 -15.10
C MET A 216 -9.50 8.11 -14.97
N THR A 217 -10.32 9.13 -14.64
CA THR A 217 -9.86 10.47 -14.24
C THR A 217 -9.49 10.52 -12.76
N SER A 218 -8.73 11.53 -12.35
CA SER A 218 -8.37 11.78 -10.95
C SER A 218 -9.61 12.01 -10.07
N ASP A 219 -10.61 12.74 -10.55
CA ASP A 219 -11.87 12.96 -9.82
C ASP A 219 -12.63 11.65 -9.60
N GLN A 220 -12.77 10.84 -10.66
CA GLN A 220 -13.38 9.51 -10.54
C GLN A 220 -12.58 8.63 -9.59
N GLN A 221 -11.25 8.64 -9.69
CA GLN A 221 -10.38 7.85 -8.82
C GLN A 221 -10.50 8.29 -7.36
N ALA A 222 -10.54 9.59 -7.11
CA ALA A 222 -10.71 10.13 -5.77
C ALA A 222 -12.01 9.61 -5.15
N SER A 223 -13.08 9.55 -5.94
CA SER A 223 -14.41 9.13 -5.47
C SER A 223 -14.47 7.66 -5.07
N GLN A 224 -13.51 6.85 -5.52
CA GLN A 224 -13.41 5.44 -5.15
C GLN A 224 -12.86 5.26 -3.73
N ILE A 225 -13.27 4.17 -3.08
CA ILE A 225 -12.65 3.74 -1.84
C ILE A 225 -11.57 2.71 -2.14
N ALA A 226 -10.39 2.97 -1.58
CA ALA A 226 -9.26 2.08 -1.60
C ALA A 226 -9.27 1.23 -0.32
N VAL A 227 -9.18 -0.10 -0.49
CA VAL A 227 -9.18 -1.09 0.58
C VAL A 227 -7.81 -1.76 0.61
N GLY A 228 -6.98 -1.38 1.57
CA GLY A 228 -5.77 -2.11 1.93
C GLY A 228 -6.12 -3.40 2.66
N ILE A 229 -5.56 -4.53 2.24
CA ILE A 229 -5.70 -5.83 2.89
C ILE A 229 -4.30 -6.29 3.27
N ILE A 230 -4.06 -6.47 4.56
CA ILE A 230 -2.74 -6.82 5.09
C ILE A 230 -2.88 -8.17 5.79
N ALA A 231 -2.06 -9.13 5.38
CA ALA A 231 -2.09 -10.49 5.91
C ALA A 231 -0.74 -10.90 6.47
N ARG A 232 -0.74 -11.70 7.54
CA ARG A 232 0.41 -12.48 8.01
C ARG A 232 -0.03 -13.93 8.13
N SER A 233 0.54 -14.76 7.27
CA SER A 233 0.08 -16.14 7.04
C SER A 233 1.26 -17.10 7.07
N PRO A 234 1.07 -18.39 7.41
CA PRO A 234 2.10 -19.41 7.24
C PRO A 234 2.72 -19.40 5.84
N ALA A 235 4.05 -19.56 5.77
CA ALA A 235 4.75 -19.65 4.49
C ALA A 235 4.58 -21.06 3.89
N TYR A 236 4.80 -21.20 2.58
CA TYR A 236 4.76 -22.52 1.94
C TYR A 236 5.76 -23.50 2.58
N GLY A 237 5.32 -24.76 2.75
CA GLY A 237 6.09 -25.80 3.44
C GLY A 237 6.14 -25.65 4.96
N SER A 238 5.45 -24.67 5.54
CA SER A 238 5.24 -24.60 6.99
C SER A 238 4.14 -25.57 7.43
N PRO A 239 4.13 -26.01 8.70
CA PRO A 239 2.99 -26.73 9.24
C PRO A 239 1.69 -25.95 9.01
N PRO A 240 0.58 -26.62 8.67
CA PRO A 240 -0.69 -25.95 8.50
C PRO A 240 -1.13 -25.31 9.83
N PRO A 241 -1.80 -24.15 9.77
CA PRO A 241 -2.40 -23.54 10.96
C PRO A 241 -3.46 -24.47 11.56
N ALA A 242 -3.70 -24.36 12.87
CA ALA A 242 -4.71 -25.17 13.55
C ALA A 242 -6.12 -24.67 13.26
N SER A 243 -6.27 -23.36 13.01
CA SER A 243 -7.54 -22.74 12.66
C SER A 243 -7.36 -21.56 11.70
N PRO A 244 -8.41 -21.11 11.00
CA PRO A 244 -8.38 -19.88 10.21
C PRO A 244 -8.02 -18.64 11.04
N ASP A 245 -8.30 -18.64 12.35
CA ASP A 245 -8.00 -17.52 13.24
C ASP A 245 -6.49 -17.34 13.51
N ASP A 246 -5.68 -18.35 13.20
CA ASP A 246 -4.21 -18.24 13.24
C ASP A 246 -3.65 -17.35 12.09
N ILE A 247 -4.50 -16.95 11.15
CA ILE A 247 -4.18 -16.05 10.06
C ILE A 247 -4.59 -14.62 10.44
N GLN A 248 -3.61 -13.75 10.56
CA GLN A 248 -3.84 -12.35 10.87
C GLN A 248 -4.24 -11.61 9.59
N ILE A 249 -5.39 -10.93 9.65
CA ILE A 249 -5.90 -10.07 8.57
C ILE A 249 -6.27 -8.72 9.15
N GLU A 250 -5.66 -7.68 8.60
CA GLU A 250 -6.06 -6.30 8.80
C GLU A 250 -6.59 -5.69 7.51
N LEU A 251 -7.66 -4.92 7.65
CA LEU A 251 -8.27 -4.16 6.58
C LEU A 251 -8.04 -2.68 6.86
N VAL A 252 -7.89 -1.88 5.82
CA VAL A 252 -7.81 -0.43 5.89
C VAL A 252 -8.64 0.14 4.77
N CYS A 253 -9.64 0.96 5.09
CA CYS A 253 -10.44 1.64 4.09
C CYS A 253 -10.16 3.14 4.14
N LEU A 254 -9.93 3.72 2.98
CA LEU A 254 -9.60 5.12 2.84
C LEU A 254 -10.15 5.65 1.52
N GLN A 255 -10.45 6.95 1.52
CA GLN A 255 -10.85 7.69 0.35
C GLN A 255 -9.85 8.84 0.19
N ALA A 256 -9.42 9.09 -1.04
CA ALA A 256 -8.56 10.23 -1.29
C ALA A 256 -9.37 11.53 -1.19
N PRO A 257 -8.73 12.65 -0.79
CA PRO A 257 -9.40 13.93 -0.71
C PRO A 257 -9.98 14.32 -2.07
N GLN A 258 -11.25 14.72 -2.07
CA GLN A 258 -11.92 15.36 -3.21
C GLN A 258 -11.52 16.84 -3.20
N GLY A 259 -10.64 17.25 -4.09
CA GLY A 259 -10.26 18.66 -4.19
C GLY A 259 -9.39 18.89 -5.40
N SER A 260 -9.52 20.07 -6.01
CA SER A 260 -8.62 20.47 -7.09
C SER A 260 -7.17 20.32 -6.62
N PRO A 261 -6.27 19.79 -7.47
CA PRO A 261 -4.85 19.69 -7.13
C PRO A 261 -4.41 21.05 -6.59
N VAL A 262 -3.78 21.05 -5.40
CA VAL A 262 -3.12 22.27 -4.92
C VAL A 262 -2.05 22.55 -5.95
N THR A 263 -2.33 23.49 -6.85
CA THR A 263 -1.35 24.06 -7.75
C THR A 263 -0.37 24.75 -6.84
N PHE A 264 0.74 24.08 -6.53
CA PHE A 264 1.94 24.81 -6.19
C PHE A 264 2.22 25.64 -7.43
N SER A 265 1.80 26.91 -7.38
CA SER A 265 2.21 27.93 -8.33
C SER A 265 3.71 27.74 -8.47
N LYS A 266 4.15 27.29 -9.65
CA LYS A 266 5.55 27.42 -10.03
C LYS A 266 5.86 28.89 -9.83
N GLY A 267 6.63 29.18 -8.80
CA GLY A 267 7.14 30.53 -8.57
C GLY A 267 7.93 30.97 -9.79
N PRO A 268 8.02 32.29 -10.03
CA PRO A 268 8.61 32.87 -11.24
C PRO A 268 10.04 32.39 -11.50
#